data_AF-A0A1Q9LQ07-F1
#
_entry.id   AF-A0A1Q9LQ07-F1
#
_cell.length_a   1.000
_cell.length_b   1.000
_cell.length_c   1.000
_cell.angle_alpha   90.00
_cell.angle_beta   90.00
_cell.angle_gamma   90.00
#
_symmetry.space_group_name_H-M   'P 1'
#
loop_
_entity.id
_entity.type
_entity.pdbx_description
1 polymer ?
#
loop_
_entity_poly.entity_id
_entity_poly.type
_entity_poly.pdbx_seq_one_letter_code
_entity_poly.pdbx_strand_id
1 'polypeptide(L)'
;MLLERGEVTAVAAAEALGLSPAAVRRHLDALVVGGEAYTRDAPRRGQRGRGRPAKLFLLTETGRARFGHAYDDLAISALRFLAESGGEAALRAFARRRVAGMVDPHREAITAGQDPTERAAALATALTREGYAASTRSVGVGEQLCQHHCPVAHVAAEFPQLCEVETAVFADLLGTHVQRLATIAGGGAACTTHVPKVPEQATVPEQAASPRRGARPRHATGSGSGAAARGPARVPDGGKSL
;
A
#
# COMPACT_ATOMS: atom_id res chain seq x y z
N MET A 1 23.39 23.74 13.33
CA MET A 1 23.58 24.48 14.60
C MET A 1 22.75 23.95 15.76
N LEU A 2 21.42 24.14 15.84
CA LEU A 2 20.62 23.57 16.95
C LEU A 2 20.64 22.03 16.96
N LEU A 3 20.53 21.40 15.79
CA LEU A 3 20.61 19.95 15.64
C LEU A 3 21.97 19.38 16.09
N GLU A 4 23.06 20.06 15.71
CA GLU A 4 24.44 19.62 15.95
C GLU A 4 24.96 19.95 17.36
N ARG A 5 24.54 21.08 17.94
CA ARG A 5 25.03 21.59 19.24
C ARG A 5 24.05 21.37 20.39
N GLY A 6 22.84 20.87 20.11
CA GLY A 6 21.81 20.55 21.10
C GLY A 6 21.05 21.77 21.61
N GLU A 7 21.69 22.60 22.43
CA GLU A 7 21.12 23.83 22.98
C GLU A 7 22.02 25.03 22.70
N VAL A 8 21.44 26.15 22.27
CA VAL A 8 22.20 27.36 21.95
C VAL A 8 21.53 28.61 22.48
N THR A 9 22.32 29.61 22.86
CA THR A 9 21.81 30.97 23.10
C THR A 9 21.76 31.74 21.78
N ALA A 10 20.89 32.74 21.68
CA ALA A 10 20.82 33.61 20.51
C ALA A 10 22.16 34.35 20.24
N VAL A 11 22.93 34.66 21.30
CA VAL A 11 24.24 35.31 21.18
C VAL A 11 25.26 34.36 20.58
N ALA A 12 25.37 33.13 21.10
CA ALA A 12 26.30 32.13 20.57
C ALA A 12 25.98 31.74 19.12
N ALA A 13 24.68 31.68 18.77
CA ALA A 13 24.25 31.44 17.40
C ALA A 13 24.56 32.63 16.48
N ALA A 14 24.41 33.86 16.96
CA ALA A 14 24.76 35.08 16.22
C ALA A 14 26.25 35.18 15.93
N GLU A 15 27.10 34.90 16.92
CA GLU A 15 28.56 34.84 16.77
C GLU A 15 28.96 33.79 15.72
N ALA A 16 28.41 32.58 15.82
CA ALA A 16 28.72 31.49 14.88
C ALA A 16 28.28 31.76 13.43
N LEU A 17 27.22 32.56 13.24
CA LEU A 17 26.65 32.88 11.93
C LEU A 17 27.12 34.23 11.37
N GLY A 18 27.89 35.01 12.12
CA GLY A 18 28.29 36.37 11.72
C GLY A 18 27.11 37.34 11.59
N LEU A 19 26.04 37.13 12.36
CA LEU A 19 24.80 37.91 12.32
C LEU A 19 24.60 38.69 13.63
N SER A 20 23.66 39.63 13.62
CA SER A 20 23.28 40.32 14.87
C SER A 20 22.42 39.40 15.75
N PRO A 21 22.54 39.50 17.10
CA PRO A 21 21.69 38.73 18.02
C PRO A 21 20.18 38.97 17.82
N ALA A 22 19.79 40.18 17.37
CA ALA A 22 18.40 40.52 17.09
C ALA A 22 17.86 39.77 15.87
N ALA A 23 18.65 39.69 14.79
CA ALA A 23 18.27 38.96 13.59
C ALA A 23 18.11 37.46 13.89
N VAL A 24 19.09 36.85 14.58
CA VAL A 24 19.01 35.44 14.96
C VAL A 24 17.85 35.16 15.92
N ARG A 25 17.59 36.05 16.89
CA ARG A 25 16.47 35.89 17.82
C ARG A 25 15.12 35.89 17.11
N ARG A 26 14.92 36.73 16.09
CA ARG A 26 13.69 36.72 15.28
C ARG A 26 13.42 35.36 14.63
N HIS A 27 14.47 34.72 14.09
CA HIS A 27 14.35 33.39 13.49
C HIS A 27 14.10 32.30 14.54
N LEU A 28 14.81 32.35 15.67
CA LEU A 28 14.61 31.41 16.77
C LEU A 28 13.21 31.53 17.39
N ASP A 29 12.69 32.74 17.54
CA ASP A 29 11.34 32.98 18.03
C ASP A 29 10.29 32.47 17.03
N ALA A 30 10.53 32.60 15.72
CA ALA A 30 9.65 32.01 14.71
C ALA A 30 9.60 30.48 14.79
N LEU A 31 10.73 29.81 15.03
CA LEU A 31 10.77 28.36 15.26
C LEU A 31 10.01 27.97 16.53
N VAL A 32 10.06 28.80 17.58
CA VAL A 32 9.28 28.56 18.81
C VAL A 32 7.78 28.71 18.56
N VAL A 33 7.37 29.76 17.85
CA VAL A 33 5.98 29.98 17.46
C VAL A 33 5.47 28.85 16.57
N GLY A 34 6.31 28.33 15.67
CA GLY A 34 6.00 27.17 14.82
C GLY A 34 5.98 25.81 15.54
N GLY A 35 6.28 25.76 16.84
CA GLY A 35 6.34 24.50 17.60
C GLY A 35 7.56 23.62 17.27
N GLU A 36 8.53 24.15 16.54
CA GLU A 36 9.75 23.46 16.11
C GLU A 36 10.89 23.60 17.12
N ALA A 37 10.82 24.62 17.95
CA ALA A 37 11.77 24.85 19.03
C ALA A 37 11.04 25.22 20.33
N TYR A 38 11.72 25.05 21.45
CA TYR A 38 11.27 25.54 22.74
C TYR A 38 12.42 26.20 23.48
N THR A 39 12.08 27.01 24.49
CA THR A 39 13.08 27.72 25.29
C THR A 39 13.18 27.17 26.71
N ARG A 40 14.42 27.10 27.21
CA ARG A 40 14.73 26.86 28.62
C ARG A 40 15.60 27.99 29.15
N ASP A 41 15.46 28.35 30.42
CA ASP A 41 16.41 29.29 31.04
C ASP A 41 17.78 28.61 31.19
N ALA A 42 18.85 29.34 30.87
CA ALA A 42 20.21 28.86 31.05
C ALA A 42 20.49 28.58 32.55
N PRO A 43 21.21 27.49 32.89
CA PRO A 43 21.62 27.24 34.26
C PRO A 43 22.37 28.44 34.84
N ARG A 44 22.06 28.82 36.07
CA ARG A 44 22.82 29.87 36.78
C ARG A 44 24.20 29.30 37.15
N ARG A 45 25.23 29.60 36.37
CA ARG A 45 26.62 29.24 36.68
C ARG A 45 27.40 30.51 37.08
N GLY A 46 27.81 30.59 38.35
CA GLY A 46 28.68 31.64 38.90
C GLY A 46 27.98 32.90 39.41
N GLN A 47 28.75 33.79 40.05
CA GLN A 47 28.32 35.14 40.44
C GLN A 47 28.35 36.04 39.20
N ARG A 48 27.20 36.32 38.59
CA ARG A 48 27.06 37.34 37.55
C ARG A 48 25.86 38.26 37.83
N GLY A 49 26.00 39.51 37.40
CA GLY A 49 25.20 40.68 37.81
C GLY A 49 23.71 40.66 37.46
N ARG A 50 23.03 41.78 37.80
CA ARG A 50 21.57 41.97 37.66
C ARG A 50 21.08 41.69 36.22
N GLY A 51 20.09 40.80 36.09
CA GLY A 51 19.40 40.54 34.82
C GLY A 51 18.64 39.21 34.80
N ARG A 52 17.69 39.05 33.87
CA ARG A 52 17.00 37.78 33.62
C ARG A 52 17.99 36.78 33.00
N PRO A 53 17.98 35.49 33.38
CA PRO A 53 18.82 34.46 32.74
C PRO A 53 18.67 34.45 31.22
N ALA A 54 19.77 34.16 30.51
CA ALA A 54 19.72 34.00 29.06
C ALA A 54 18.85 32.79 28.68
N LYS A 55 18.07 32.91 27.60
CA LYS A 55 17.29 31.80 27.05
C LYS A 55 18.19 30.89 26.21
N LEU A 56 18.09 29.59 26.46
CA LEU A 56 18.55 28.52 25.59
C LEU A 56 17.40 28.11 24.67
N PHE A 57 17.71 27.89 23.41
CA PHE A 57 16.79 27.37 22.41
C PHE A 57 17.17 25.93 22.08
N LEU A 58 16.18 25.05 22.00
CA LEU A 58 16.32 23.63 21.71
C LEU A 58 15.25 23.22 20.68
N LEU A 59 15.55 22.22 19.84
CA LEU A 59 14.54 21.66 18.93
C LEU A 59 13.56 20.76 19.68
N THR A 60 12.28 20.86 19.33
CA THR A 60 11.26 19.85 19.67
C THR A 60 11.45 18.61 18.81
N GLU A 61 10.69 17.56 19.10
CA GLU A 61 10.60 16.39 18.21
C GLU A 61 10.17 16.81 16.79
N THR A 62 9.13 17.64 16.68
CA THR A 62 8.66 18.24 15.43
C THR A 62 9.76 19.04 14.71
N GLY A 63 10.57 19.79 15.44
CA GLY A 63 11.70 20.52 14.87
C GLY A 63 12.82 19.62 14.36
N ARG A 64 13.10 18.51 15.07
CA ARG A 64 14.07 17.49 14.63
C ARG A 64 13.58 16.75 13.39
N ALA A 65 12.28 16.48 13.30
CA ALA A 65 11.66 15.79 12.16
C ALA A 65 11.85 16.51 10.81
N ARG A 66 12.08 17.84 10.82
CA ARG A 66 12.31 18.62 9.59
C ARG A 66 13.65 18.35 8.90
N PHE A 67 14.59 17.70 9.58
CA PHE A 67 15.93 17.44 9.05
C PHE A 67 16.06 16.07 8.37
N GLY A 68 14.92 15.44 8.06
CA GLY A 68 14.84 14.15 7.39
C GLY A 68 14.75 13.00 8.38
N HIS A 69 14.04 11.95 7.98
CA HIS A 69 13.89 10.73 8.74
C HIS A 69 14.65 9.61 8.05
N ALA A 70 15.78 9.20 8.61
CA ALA A 70 16.51 7.99 8.19
C ALA A 70 15.74 6.68 8.51
N TYR A 71 14.43 6.77 8.81
CA TYR A 71 13.59 5.62 9.14
C TYR A 71 13.36 4.75 7.92
N ASP A 72 13.20 5.35 6.74
CA ASP A 72 13.07 4.57 5.51
C ASP A 72 14.40 3.88 5.16
N ASP A 73 15.54 4.56 5.32
CA ASP A 73 16.88 3.96 5.12
C ASP A 73 17.14 2.80 6.09
N LEU A 74 16.75 2.97 7.36
CA LEU A 74 16.85 1.92 8.37
C LEU A 74 15.90 0.75 8.04
N ALA A 75 14.67 1.03 7.64
CA ALA A 75 13.68 0.01 7.26
C ALA A 75 14.13 -0.77 6.02
N ILE A 76 14.66 -0.07 5.00
CA ILE A 76 15.25 -0.68 3.81
C ILE A 76 16.42 -1.57 4.21
N SER A 77 17.34 -1.07 5.04
CA SER A 77 18.50 -1.86 5.51
C SER A 77 18.07 -3.13 6.26
N ALA A 78 17.05 -3.03 7.11
CA ALA A 78 16.50 -4.17 7.83
C ALA A 78 15.83 -5.18 6.89
N LEU A 79 15.08 -4.73 5.89
CA LEU A 79 14.43 -5.60 4.91
C LEU A 79 15.43 -6.24 3.94
N ARG A 80 16.52 -5.55 3.57
CA ARG A 80 17.64 -6.16 2.84
C ARG A 80 18.25 -7.31 3.63
N PHE A 81 18.55 -7.07 4.91
CA PHE A 81 19.07 -8.11 5.79
C PHE A 81 18.09 -9.29 5.93
N LEU A 82 16.78 -9.03 6.01
CA LEU A 82 15.75 -10.06 6.02
C LEU A 82 15.71 -10.86 4.72
N ALA A 83 15.86 -10.19 3.57
CA ALA A 83 15.92 -10.82 2.26
C ALA A 83 17.17 -11.71 2.13
N GLU A 84 18.32 -11.24 2.59
CA GLU A 84 19.59 -12.00 2.57
C GLU A 84 19.55 -13.23 3.47
N SER A 85 18.97 -13.10 4.66
CA SER A 85 18.94 -14.18 5.67
C SER A 85 17.78 -15.16 5.50
N GLY A 86 16.61 -14.69 5.06
CA GLY A 86 15.37 -15.47 5.00
C GLY A 86 14.74 -15.59 3.61
N GLY A 87 15.35 -14.96 2.59
CA GLY A 87 14.86 -15.00 1.21
C GLY A 87 13.52 -14.29 1.00
N GLU A 88 12.96 -14.46 -0.19
CA GLU A 88 11.68 -13.84 -0.58
C GLU A 88 10.51 -14.30 0.30
N ALA A 89 10.53 -15.57 0.76
CA ALA A 89 9.48 -16.10 1.62
C ALA A 89 9.36 -15.33 2.95
N ALA A 90 10.50 -14.93 3.53
CA ALA A 90 10.53 -14.11 4.74
C ALA A 90 9.98 -12.70 4.49
N LEU A 91 10.33 -12.07 3.36
CA LEU A 91 9.74 -10.78 2.96
C LEU A 91 8.23 -10.85 2.80
N ARG A 92 7.70 -11.87 2.11
CA ARG A 92 6.25 -12.07 1.95
C ARG A 92 5.56 -12.35 3.28
N ALA A 93 6.20 -13.09 4.19
CA ALA A 93 5.66 -13.34 5.53
C ALA A 93 5.61 -12.05 6.36
N PHE A 94 6.65 -11.22 6.31
CA PHE A 94 6.66 -9.89 6.91
C PHE A 94 5.56 -9.00 6.34
N ALA A 95 5.43 -8.94 5.00
CA ALA A 95 4.41 -8.18 4.32
C ALA A 95 2.99 -8.60 4.75
N ARG A 96 2.73 -9.91 4.86
CA ARG A 96 1.45 -10.46 5.34
C ARG A 96 1.17 -10.03 6.77
N ARG A 97 2.15 -10.15 7.66
CA ARG A 97 2.00 -9.72 9.06
C ARG A 97 1.73 -8.22 9.18
N ARG A 98 2.41 -7.41 8.35
CA ARG A 98 2.23 -5.97 8.30
C ARG A 98 0.82 -5.59 7.88
N VAL A 99 0.34 -6.10 6.73
CA VAL A 99 -1.00 -5.75 6.24
C VAL A 99 -2.08 -6.31 7.17
N ALA A 100 -1.89 -7.49 7.75
CA ALA A 100 -2.80 -8.07 8.75
C ALA A 100 -2.96 -7.14 9.96
N GLY A 101 -1.85 -6.66 10.54
CA GLY A 101 -1.89 -5.71 11.66
C GLY A 101 -2.61 -4.39 11.34
N MET A 102 -2.66 -4.01 10.06
CA MET A 102 -3.34 -2.80 9.57
C MET A 102 -4.84 -3.02 9.35
N VAL A 103 -5.27 -4.19 8.85
CA VAL A 103 -6.66 -4.42 8.43
C VAL A 103 -7.48 -5.27 9.40
N ASP A 104 -6.85 -6.16 10.17
CA ASP A 104 -7.57 -7.08 11.08
C ASP A 104 -8.37 -6.34 12.16
N PRO A 105 -7.90 -5.22 12.75
CA PRO A 105 -8.72 -4.41 13.68
C PRO A 105 -10.00 -3.85 13.05
N HIS A 106 -10.10 -3.86 11.72
CA HIS A 106 -11.22 -3.34 10.96
C HIS A 106 -11.96 -4.43 10.16
N ARG A 107 -11.53 -5.69 10.24
CA ARG A 107 -12.04 -6.78 9.41
C ARG A 107 -13.56 -6.91 9.51
N GLU A 108 -14.11 -6.96 10.72
CA GLU A 108 -15.56 -7.10 10.93
C GLU A 108 -16.34 -5.98 10.23
N ALA A 109 -15.93 -4.73 10.44
CA ALA A 109 -16.56 -3.56 9.82
C ALA A 109 -16.46 -3.58 8.29
N ILE A 110 -15.34 -4.07 7.75
CA ILE A 110 -15.16 -4.23 6.31
C ILE A 110 -16.10 -5.33 5.79
N THR A 111 -16.07 -6.52 6.38
CA THR A 111 -16.80 -7.70 5.90
C THR A 111 -18.31 -7.64 6.12
N ALA A 112 -18.79 -6.72 6.98
CA ALA A 112 -20.22 -6.46 7.18
C ALA A 112 -20.92 -5.88 5.93
N GLY A 113 -20.16 -5.27 5.00
CA GLY A 113 -20.68 -4.82 3.72
C GLY A 113 -21.23 -5.98 2.89
N GLN A 114 -22.40 -5.78 2.29
CA GLN A 114 -23.15 -6.80 1.54
C GLN A 114 -22.55 -7.08 0.17
N ASP A 115 -21.89 -6.09 -0.43
CA ASP A 115 -21.26 -6.19 -1.74
C ASP A 115 -19.83 -5.61 -1.75
N PRO A 116 -19.03 -5.85 -2.82
CA PRO A 116 -17.68 -5.31 -2.90
C PRO A 116 -17.59 -3.78 -2.87
N THR A 117 -18.65 -3.05 -3.24
CA THR A 117 -18.67 -1.58 -3.19
C THR A 117 -18.71 -1.09 -1.76
N GLU A 118 -19.63 -1.62 -0.95
CA GLU A 118 -19.73 -1.30 0.48
C GLU A 118 -18.46 -1.70 1.23
N ARG A 119 -17.91 -2.89 0.93
CA ARG A 119 -16.66 -3.36 1.52
C ARG A 119 -15.48 -2.47 1.13
N ALA A 120 -15.41 -1.99 -0.11
CA ALA A 120 -14.37 -1.08 -0.56
C ALA A 120 -14.44 0.28 0.15
N ALA A 121 -15.64 0.81 0.39
CA ALA A 121 -15.84 2.04 1.16
C ALA A 121 -15.41 1.89 2.63
N ALA A 122 -15.75 0.76 3.25
CA ALA A 122 -15.30 0.43 4.61
C ALA A 122 -13.76 0.24 4.67
N LEU A 123 -13.17 -0.42 3.68
CA LEU A 123 -11.72 -0.57 3.56
C LEU A 123 -11.01 0.78 3.37
N ALA A 124 -11.55 1.69 2.55
CA ALA A 124 -11.01 3.05 2.42
C ALA A 124 -11.04 3.82 3.76
N THR A 125 -12.10 3.64 4.55
CA THR A 125 -12.20 4.23 5.88
C THR A 125 -11.13 3.67 6.82
N ALA A 126 -10.93 2.35 6.82
CA ALA A 126 -9.89 1.67 7.60
C ALA A 126 -8.49 2.16 7.20
N LEU A 127 -8.17 2.15 5.89
CA LEU A 127 -6.88 2.62 5.38
C LEU A 127 -6.60 4.09 5.71
N THR A 128 -7.62 4.93 5.74
CA THR A 128 -7.47 6.34 6.15
C THR A 128 -7.07 6.48 7.61
N ARG A 129 -7.64 5.64 8.50
CA ARG A 129 -7.23 5.61 9.92
C ARG A 129 -5.79 5.16 10.10
N GLU A 130 -5.31 4.30 9.20
CA GLU A 130 -3.93 3.82 9.12
C GLU A 130 -3.00 4.78 8.35
N GLY A 131 -3.49 5.97 7.99
CA GLY A 131 -2.68 7.04 7.41
C GLY A 131 -2.51 7.00 5.90
N TYR A 132 -3.29 6.21 5.16
CA TYR A 132 -3.17 6.11 3.68
C TYR A 132 -3.97 7.15 2.89
N ALA A 133 -4.71 8.04 3.57
CA ALA A 133 -5.57 9.04 2.93
C ALA A 133 -6.39 8.44 1.77
N ALA A 134 -7.22 7.45 2.09
CA ALA A 134 -7.87 6.60 1.12
C ALA A 134 -9.31 7.01 0.84
N SER A 135 -9.76 6.76 -0.39
CA SER A 135 -11.13 7.04 -0.85
C SER A 135 -11.59 6.00 -1.87
N THR A 136 -12.90 5.90 -2.10
CA THR A 136 -13.46 5.17 -3.23
C THR A 136 -14.11 6.13 -4.22
N ARG A 137 -14.08 5.75 -5.51
CA ARG A 137 -14.84 6.41 -6.57
C ARG A 137 -15.46 5.37 -7.51
N SER A 138 -16.72 5.56 -7.89
CA SER A 138 -17.35 4.72 -8.90
C SER A 138 -16.73 4.98 -10.27
N VAL A 139 -16.33 3.93 -10.97
CA VAL A 139 -15.75 3.99 -12.32
C VAL A 139 -16.24 2.82 -13.18
N GLY A 140 -16.96 3.14 -14.26
CA GLY A 140 -17.50 2.13 -15.17
C GLY A 140 -18.32 1.07 -14.45
N VAL A 141 -17.91 -0.19 -14.59
CA VAL A 141 -18.57 -1.38 -14.00
C VAL A 141 -18.05 -1.75 -12.60
N GLY A 142 -17.40 -0.82 -11.91
CA GLY A 142 -16.86 -1.09 -10.58
C GLY A 142 -16.57 0.15 -9.76
N GLU A 143 -15.80 -0.05 -8.71
CA GLU A 143 -15.24 0.98 -7.86
C GLU A 143 -13.73 1.06 -8.07
N GLN A 144 -13.17 2.20 -7.68
CA GLN A 144 -11.74 2.37 -7.59
C GLN A 144 -11.39 2.86 -6.20
N LEU A 145 -10.62 2.03 -5.50
CA LEU A 145 -10.00 2.35 -4.23
C LEU A 145 -8.70 3.13 -4.53
N CYS A 146 -8.65 4.36 -4.05
CA CYS A 146 -7.53 5.28 -4.20
C CYS A 146 -6.84 5.46 -2.84
N GLN A 147 -5.51 5.36 -2.78
CA GLN A 147 -4.70 5.78 -1.62
C GLN A 147 -3.83 6.96 -2.07
N HIS A 148 -4.07 8.14 -1.51
CA HIS A 148 -3.33 9.37 -1.87
C HIS A 148 -2.06 9.56 -1.04
N HIS A 149 -1.87 8.73 -0.01
CA HIS A 149 -0.65 8.63 0.76
C HIS A 149 -0.31 7.16 1.00
N CYS A 150 0.97 6.82 0.96
CA CYS A 150 1.42 5.49 1.34
C CYS A 150 2.61 5.65 2.30
N PRO A 151 2.43 5.37 3.60
CA PRO A 151 3.47 5.55 4.61
C PRO A 151 4.75 4.72 4.37
N VAL A 152 4.73 3.77 3.43
CA VAL A 152 5.87 2.91 3.08
C VAL A 152 6.21 2.97 1.59
N ALA A 153 5.81 4.02 0.88
CA ALA A 153 6.03 4.14 -0.56
C ALA A 153 7.51 4.00 -0.95
N HIS A 154 8.41 4.62 -0.17
CA HIS A 154 9.86 4.57 -0.44
C HIS A 154 10.41 3.15 -0.25
N VAL A 155 10.04 2.49 0.84
CA VAL A 155 10.43 1.10 1.12
C VAL A 155 9.85 0.14 0.07
N ALA A 156 8.58 0.33 -0.32
CA ALA A 156 7.89 -0.52 -1.28
C ALA A 156 8.41 -0.35 -2.72
N ALA A 157 9.11 0.74 -3.04
CA ALA A 157 9.78 0.90 -4.32
C ALA A 157 10.92 -0.12 -4.50
N GLU A 158 11.59 -0.50 -3.40
CA GLU A 158 12.62 -1.54 -3.42
C GLU A 158 12.07 -2.94 -3.12
N PHE A 159 11.01 -3.04 -2.31
CA PHE A 159 10.38 -4.31 -1.93
C PHE A 159 8.91 -4.40 -2.41
N PRO A 160 8.66 -4.66 -3.72
CA PRO A 160 7.32 -4.73 -4.29
C PRO A 160 6.39 -5.75 -3.63
N GLN A 161 6.94 -6.76 -2.96
CA GLN A 161 6.19 -7.77 -2.21
C GLN A 161 5.23 -7.13 -1.18
N LEU A 162 5.57 -5.94 -0.65
CA LEU A 162 4.70 -5.17 0.22
C LEU A 162 3.38 -4.80 -0.48
N CYS A 163 3.45 -4.28 -1.71
CA CYS A 163 2.28 -3.90 -2.49
C CYS A 163 1.51 -5.11 -3.03
N GLU A 164 2.21 -6.17 -3.43
CA GLU A 164 1.59 -7.40 -3.93
C GLU A 164 0.75 -8.09 -2.85
N VAL A 165 1.33 -8.26 -1.66
CA VAL A 165 0.63 -8.90 -0.54
C VAL A 165 -0.52 -8.03 -0.04
N GLU A 166 -0.36 -6.71 0.01
CA GLU A 166 -1.46 -5.79 0.30
C GLU A 166 -2.62 -5.98 -0.69
N THR A 167 -2.31 -6.03 -1.99
CA THR A 167 -3.33 -6.22 -3.05
C THR A 167 -4.05 -7.55 -2.90
N ALA A 168 -3.33 -8.63 -2.56
CA ALA A 168 -3.94 -9.94 -2.31
C ALA A 168 -4.87 -9.93 -1.10
N VAL A 169 -4.49 -9.22 -0.02
CA VAL A 169 -5.34 -9.07 1.17
C VAL A 169 -6.57 -8.20 0.89
N PHE A 170 -6.46 -7.19 0.02
CA PHE A 170 -7.64 -6.44 -0.42
C PHE A 170 -8.59 -7.34 -1.20
N ALA A 171 -8.10 -8.21 -2.09
CA ALA A 171 -8.95 -9.17 -2.79
C ALA A 171 -9.74 -10.07 -1.81
N ASP A 172 -9.05 -10.60 -0.79
CA ASP A 172 -9.65 -11.43 0.26
C ASP A 172 -10.75 -10.69 1.03
N LEU A 173 -10.44 -9.49 1.54
CA LEU A 173 -11.39 -8.69 2.32
C LEU A 173 -12.62 -8.27 1.52
N LEU A 174 -12.43 -7.96 0.24
CA LEU A 174 -13.52 -7.53 -0.64
C LEU A 174 -14.33 -8.71 -1.19
N GLY A 175 -13.80 -9.94 -1.10
CA GLY A 175 -14.46 -11.15 -1.60
C GLY A 175 -14.55 -11.19 -3.14
N THR A 176 -13.72 -10.42 -3.83
CA THR A 176 -13.64 -10.38 -5.29
C THR A 176 -12.21 -10.14 -5.74
N HIS A 177 -11.91 -10.47 -6.99
CA HIS A 177 -10.63 -10.10 -7.57
C HIS A 177 -10.49 -8.58 -7.63
N VAL A 178 -9.27 -8.10 -7.50
CA VAL A 178 -8.94 -6.69 -7.65
C VAL A 178 -7.74 -6.53 -8.56
N GLN A 179 -7.63 -5.35 -9.18
CA GLN A 179 -6.50 -5.04 -10.05
C GLN A 179 -5.84 -3.74 -9.61
N ARG A 180 -4.58 -3.83 -9.16
CA ARG A 180 -3.74 -2.66 -8.91
C ARG A 180 -3.35 -2.04 -10.26
N LEU A 181 -3.75 -0.80 -10.50
CA LEU A 181 -3.49 -0.07 -11.75
C LEU A 181 -2.28 0.87 -11.63
N ALA A 182 -2.07 1.46 -10.47
CA ALA A 182 -0.91 2.32 -10.19
C ALA A 182 -0.50 2.20 -8.72
N THR A 183 0.77 2.51 -8.43
CA THR A 183 1.31 2.63 -7.08
C THR A 183 2.13 3.91 -6.95
N ILE A 184 2.12 4.50 -5.75
CA ILE A 184 3.04 5.62 -5.42
C ILE A 184 4.49 5.13 -5.46
N ALA A 185 4.75 3.90 -5.01
CA ALA A 185 6.07 3.26 -5.09
C ALA A 185 6.61 3.18 -6.53
N GLY A 186 5.72 2.99 -7.52
CA GLY A 186 6.04 3.01 -8.95
C GLY A 186 6.05 4.41 -9.58
N GLY A 187 6.01 5.48 -8.78
CA GLY A 187 6.02 6.87 -9.25
C GLY A 187 4.65 7.44 -9.62
N GLY A 188 3.55 6.73 -9.34
CA GLY A 188 2.20 7.24 -9.53
C GLY A 188 1.81 8.32 -8.52
N ALA A 189 0.90 9.22 -8.89
CA ALA A 189 0.38 10.25 -7.98
C ALA A 189 -0.51 9.68 -6.86
N ALA A 190 -0.99 8.45 -7.01
CA ALA A 190 -1.77 7.71 -6.02
C ALA A 190 -1.66 6.19 -6.30
N CYS A 191 -1.85 5.36 -5.28
CA CYS A 191 -2.15 3.95 -5.53
C CYS A 191 -3.61 3.83 -5.95
N THR A 192 -3.88 3.11 -7.03
CA THR A 192 -5.26 2.90 -7.51
C THR A 192 -5.51 1.42 -7.72
N THR A 193 -6.58 0.91 -7.11
CA THR A 193 -7.00 -0.49 -7.21
C THR A 193 -8.43 -0.53 -7.72
N HIS A 194 -8.66 -1.20 -8.85
CA HIS A 194 -10.00 -1.44 -9.37
C HIS A 194 -10.65 -2.62 -8.65
N VAL A 195 -11.90 -2.42 -8.23
CA VAL A 195 -12.77 -3.39 -7.58
C VAL A 195 -14.00 -3.56 -8.47
N PRO A 196 -14.15 -4.67 -9.20
CA PRO A 196 -15.32 -4.91 -10.03
C PRO A 196 -16.58 -5.03 -9.18
N LYS A 197 -17.70 -4.51 -9.67
CA LYS A 197 -19.02 -4.89 -9.14
C LYS A 197 -19.29 -6.33 -9.58
N VAL A 198 -19.82 -7.15 -8.68
CA VAL A 198 -20.36 -8.44 -9.10
C VAL A 198 -21.52 -8.11 -10.04
N PRO A 199 -21.53 -8.59 -11.30
CA PRO A 199 -22.70 -8.43 -12.13
C PRO A 199 -23.84 -9.15 -11.42
N GLU A 200 -24.88 -8.40 -11.06
CA GLU A 200 -26.18 -8.96 -10.71
C GLU A 200 -26.50 -9.98 -11.80
N GLN A 201 -26.62 -11.25 -11.42
CA GLN A 201 -26.70 -12.35 -12.37
C GLN A 201 -27.72 -11.98 -13.44
N ALA A 202 -27.25 -11.78 -14.67
CA ALA A 202 -28.14 -11.74 -15.80
C ALA A 202 -28.83 -13.10 -15.81
N THR A 203 -30.08 -13.13 -15.36
CA THR A 203 -31.00 -14.22 -15.61
C THR A 203 -31.00 -14.40 -17.11
N VAL A 204 -30.23 -15.38 -17.58
CA VAL A 204 -30.32 -15.84 -18.96
C VAL A 204 -31.77 -16.28 -19.12
N PRO A 205 -32.59 -15.63 -19.97
CA PRO A 205 -33.93 -16.12 -20.22
C PRO A 205 -33.75 -17.50 -20.81
N GLU A 206 -34.23 -18.52 -20.11
CA GLU A 206 -34.29 -19.88 -20.62
C GLU A 206 -35.09 -19.85 -21.92
N GLN A 207 -34.37 -19.95 -23.04
CA GLN A 207 -34.97 -19.93 -24.37
C GLN A 207 -35.90 -21.13 -24.47
N ALA A 208 -37.21 -20.85 -24.45
CA ALA A 208 -38.26 -21.81 -24.63
C ALA A 208 -37.96 -22.69 -25.86
N ALA A 209 -37.79 -23.99 -25.62
CA ALA A 209 -37.66 -24.99 -26.65
C ALA A 209 -38.85 -24.90 -27.61
N SER A 210 -38.59 -24.56 -28.86
CA SER A 210 -39.58 -24.57 -29.93
C SER A 210 -39.98 -26.02 -30.25
N PRO A 211 -41.28 -26.37 -30.27
CA PRO A 211 -41.70 -27.74 -30.55
C PRO A 211 -41.61 -28.00 -32.06
N ARG A 212 -40.62 -28.80 -32.48
CA ARG A 212 -40.60 -29.36 -33.83
C ARG A 212 -41.73 -30.39 -33.97
N ARG A 213 -42.87 -29.96 -34.51
CA ARG A 213 -43.93 -30.83 -35.03
C ARG A 213 -43.50 -31.43 -36.37
N GLY A 214 -43.79 -32.72 -36.54
CA GLY A 214 -44.06 -33.30 -37.86
C GLY A 214 -43.22 -34.52 -38.23
N ALA A 215 -43.60 -35.68 -37.72
CA ALA A 215 -43.26 -36.95 -38.35
C ALA A 215 -44.15 -37.19 -39.57
N ARG A 216 -43.61 -37.82 -40.64
CA ARG A 216 -44.22 -38.98 -41.31
C ARG A 216 -43.22 -39.72 -42.23
N PRO A 217 -43.45 -41.03 -42.54
CA PRO A 217 -42.37 -41.96 -42.91
C PRO A 217 -42.53 -42.69 -44.27
N ARG A 218 -41.47 -43.46 -44.61
CA ARG A 218 -41.33 -44.67 -45.48
C ARG A 218 -41.13 -44.52 -47.00
N HIS A 219 -40.04 -45.10 -47.53
CA HIS A 219 -39.93 -46.34 -48.36
C HIS A 219 -38.44 -46.60 -48.69
N ALA A 220 -37.83 -47.75 -48.33
CA ALA A 220 -37.53 -48.94 -49.17
C ALA A 220 -36.90 -48.58 -50.55
N THR A 221 -35.80 -49.12 -51.08
CA THR A 221 -34.98 -50.34 -50.93
C THR A 221 -33.76 -50.14 -51.87
N GLY A 222 -32.60 -50.75 -51.61
CA GLY A 222 -31.51 -50.75 -52.60
C GLY A 222 -30.22 -51.40 -52.13
N SER A 223 -30.02 -52.63 -52.58
CA SER A 223 -28.85 -53.51 -52.44
C SER A 223 -27.53 -52.92 -52.96
N GLY A 224 -26.41 -53.27 -52.32
CA GLY A 224 -25.07 -53.00 -52.85
C GLY A 224 -23.97 -53.68 -52.03
N SER A 225 -23.58 -54.87 -52.48
CA SER A 225 -22.53 -55.76 -51.96
C SER A 225 -21.11 -55.22 -52.20
N GLY A 226 -20.16 -55.56 -51.30
CA GLY A 226 -18.71 -55.51 -51.55
C GLY A 226 -17.89 -55.41 -50.25
N ALA A 227 -17.57 -56.52 -49.59
CA ALA A 227 -16.25 -57.20 -49.63
C ALA A 227 -15.07 -56.27 -49.25
N ALA A 228 -14.59 -56.29 -48.00
CA ALA A 228 -13.57 -57.20 -47.45
C ALA A 228 -12.12 -56.82 -47.80
N ALA A 229 -11.32 -56.43 -46.78
CA ALA A 229 -9.91 -56.82 -46.56
C ALA A 229 -9.35 -56.03 -45.34
N ARG A 230 -9.08 -56.71 -44.21
CA ARG A 230 -7.75 -57.16 -43.72
C ARG A 230 -6.86 -56.01 -43.19
N GLY A 231 -6.62 -56.03 -41.87
CA GLY A 231 -5.67 -55.15 -41.14
C GLY A 231 -4.22 -55.61 -41.29
N PRO A 232 -3.37 -55.64 -40.24
CA PRO A 232 -3.36 -54.94 -38.96
C PRO A 232 -2.02 -54.15 -38.78
N ALA A 233 -1.81 -53.45 -37.65
CA ALA A 233 -0.57 -53.54 -36.85
C ALA A 233 -0.55 -52.53 -35.69
N ARG A 234 0.12 -52.94 -34.61
CA ARG A 234 0.14 -52.41 -33.25
C ARG A 234 1.61 -52.18 -32.88
N VAL A 235 1.97 -50.96 -32.40
CA VAL A 235 2.88 -50.61 -31.26
C VAL A 235 4.40 -51.00 -31.44
N PRO A 236 5.45 -50.28 -30.97
CA PRO A 236 5.61 -49.81 -29.58
C PRO A 236 6.42 -48.52 -29.25
N ASP A 237 6.28 -48.18 -27.95
CA ASP A 237 7.13 -47.50 -26.95
C ASP A 237 8.61 -47.16 -27.24
N GLY A 238 9.03 -46.05 -26.62
CA GLY A 238 10.40 -45.68 -26.25
C GLY A 238 10.45 -44.17 -25.93
N GLY A 239 10.90 -43.64 -24.80
CA GLY A 239 11.77 -44.16 -23.74
C GLY A 239 12.91 -43.15 -23.49
N LYS A 240 12.94 -42.59 -22.27
CA LYS A 240 14.09 -42.03 -21.51
C LYS A 240 14.65 -40.60 -21.78
N SER A 241 14.66 -39.87 -20.66
CA SER A 241 15.77 -39.16 -20.00
C SER A 241 16.63 -38.16 -20.77
N LEU A 242 16.61 -36.91 -20.29
CA LEU A 242 17.75 -36.17 -19.76
C LEU A 242 17.27 -35.24 -18.63
#